data_AF-A0A3D2XCQ2-F1
#
_entry.id   AF-A0A3D2XCQ2-F1
#
_cell.length_a   1.000
_cell.length_b   1.000
_cell.length_c   1.000
_cell.angle_alpha   90.00
_cell.angle_beta   90.00
_cell.angle_gamma   90.00
#
_symmetry.space_group_name_H-M   'P 1'
#
loop_
_entity.id
_entity.type
_entity.pdbx_description
1 polymer ?
#
loop_
_entity_poly.entity_id
_entity_poly.type
_entity_poly.pdbx_seq_one_letter_code
_entity_poly.pdbx_strand_id
1 'polypeptide(L)' 'MTLSPFPFSITDFNDVTPELHQGITGFAEWRIIRRDDIRIRLVIYSPEYLADHWCSKGHIIFCAEGEMET' A
#
# COMPACT_ATOMS: atom_id res chain seq x y z
N MET A 1 -9.72 -15.89 -5.98
CA MET A 1 -9.74 -14.52 -6.54
C MET A 1 -9.37 -14.64 -8.00
N THR A 2 -10.18 -14.08 -8.91
CA THR A 2 -9.84 -14.02 -10.33
C THR A 2 -9.48 -12.59 -10.65
N LEU A 3 -8.29 -12.37 -11.20
CA LEU A 3 -7.83 -11.05 -11.64
C LEU A 3 -8.28 -10.86 -13.08
N SER A 4 -9.20 -9.93 -13.31
CA SER A 4 -9.59 -9.54 -14.66
C SER A 4 -8.37 -8.99 -15.41
N PRO A 5 -8.23 -9.24 -16.72
CA PRO A 5 -7.18 -8.65 -17.51
C PRO A 5 -7.36 -7.13 -17.56
N PHE A 6 -6.30 -6.38 -17.26
CA PHE A 6 -6.24 -4.94 -17.41
C PHE A 6 -5.05 -4.55 -18.29
N PRO A 7 -5.10 -3.42 -19.02
CA PRO A 7 -3.99 -2.98 -19.85
C PRO A 7 -2.72 -2.77 -19.03
N PHE A 8 -1.58 -3.09 -19.62
CA PHE A 8 -0.30 -2.65 -19.08
C PHE A 8 -0.28 -1.12 -19.01
N SER A 9 0.10 -0.57 -17.86
CA SER A 9 0.09 0.87 -17.63
C SER A 9 1.31 1.28 -16.80
N ILE A 10 1.78 2.50 -17.05
CA ILE A 10 2.83 3.14 -16.24
C ILE A 10 2.12 4.08 -15.27
N THR A 11 2.58 4.12 -14.02
CA THR A 11 2.09 5.06 -13.01
C THR A 11 3.29 5.79 -12.42
N ASP A 12 3.27 7.13 -12.46
CA ASP A 12 4.12 7.95 -11.62
C ASP A 12 3.40 8.18 -10.28
N PHE A 13 3.96 7.67 -9.19
CA PHE A 13 3.35 7.84 -7.87
C PHE A 13 3.50 9.28 -7.34
N ASN A 14 4.40 10.09 -7.90
CA ASN A 14 4.52 11.50 -7.51
C ASN A 14 3.25 12.29 -7.81
N ASP A 15 2.51 11.91 -8.86
CA ASP A 15 1.25 12.53 -9.27
C ASP A 15 0.05 12.10 -8.40
N VAL A 16 0.22 11.09 -7.53
CA VAL A 16 -0.84 10.58 -6.66
C VAL A 16 -0.77 11.26 -5.30
N THR A 17 -1.80 12.03 -4.94
CA THR A 17 -1.84 12.73 -3.64
C THR A 17 -1.76 11.72 -2.47
N PRO A 18 -0.86 11.94 -1.50
CA PRO A 18 -0.74 11.05 -0.35
C PRO A 18 -1.87 11.24 0.66
N GLU A 19 -2.25 10.14 1.30
CA GLU A 19 -3.18 10.09 2.43
C GLU A 19 -2.44 9.58 3.68
N LEU A 20 -2.62 10.25 4.82
CA LEU A 20 -1.97 9.88 6.08
C LEU A 20 -2.89 8.95 6.90
N HIS A 21 -2.34 7.82 7.34
CA HIS A 21 -3.03 6.84 8.18
C HIS A 21 -2.27 6.63 9.49
N GLN A 22 -2.94 6.80 10.62
CA GLN A 22 -2.35 6.59 11.94
C GLN A 22 -2.31 5.10 12.29
N GLY A 23 -1.19 4.66 12.87
CA GLY A 23 -1.06 3.33 13.49
C GLY A 23 -1.45 3.36 14.97
N ILE A 24 -1.22 2.23 15.65
CA ILE A 24 -1.11 2.19 17.11
C ILE A 24 0.08 3.05 17.56
N THR A 25 1.19 2.93 16.83
CA THR A 25 2.35 3.80 16.89
C THR A 25 2.72 4.26 15.49
N GLY A 26 3.27 5.47 15.39
CA GLY A 26 3.68 6.04 14.11
C GLY A 26 2.53 6.30 13.12
N PHE A 27 2.89 6.48 11.87
CA PHE A 27 1.95 6.70 10.76
C PHE A 27 2.44 6.02 9.48
N ALA A 28 1.51 5.84 8.56
CA ALA A 28 1.78 5.41 7.20
C ALA A 28 1.25 6.46 6.22
N GLU A 29 2.09 6.90 5.29
CA GLU A 29 1.69 7.74 4.16
C GLU A 29 1.40 6.86 2.94
N TRP A 30 0.18 6.90 2.43
CA TRP A 30 -0.30 6.02 1.36
C TRP A 30 -0.53 6.81 0.09
N ARG A 31 0.00 6.30 -1.02
CA ARG A 31 -0.39 6.73 -2.37
C ARG A 31 -1.10 5.57 -3.05
N ILE A 32 -2.38 5.77 -3.35
CA ILE A 32 -3.29 4.68 -3.70
C ILE A 32 -3.73 4.82 -5.16
N ILE A 33 -3.58 3.73 -5.92
CA ILE A 33 -4.24 3.57 -7.22
C ILE A 33 -5.15 2.35 -7.18
N ARG A 34 -6.24 2.41 -7.95
CA ARG A 34 -7.16 1.29 -8.15
C ARG A 34 -7.12 0.87 -9.62
N ARG A 35 -7.10 -0.44 -9.86
CA ARG A 35 -7.22 -1.08 -11.17
C ARG A 35 -8.20 -2.23 -10.99
N ASP A 36 -9.43 -2.01 -11.45
CA ASP A 36 -10.57 -2.89 -11.21
C ASP A 36 -10.67 -3.29 -9.72
N ASP A 37 -10.57 -4.57 -9.42
CA ASP A 37 -10.67 -5.12 -8.05
C ASP A 37 -9.35 -5.07 -7.26
N ILE A 38 -8.27 -4.54 -7.84
CA ILE A 38 -6.95 -4.45 -7.22
C ILE A 38 -6.73 -3.04 -6.69
N ARG A 39 -6.34 -2.96 -5.41
CA ARG A 39 -5.82 -1.75 -4.78
C ARG A 39 -4.30 -1.87 -4.66
N ILE A 40 -3.57 -1.03 -5.38
CA ILE A 40 -2.11 -0.96 -5.34
C ILE A 40 -1.74 0.28 -4.54
N ARG A 41 -0.74 0.15 -3.67
CA ARG A 41 -0.28 1.24 -2.80
C ARG A 41 1.24 1.33 -2.83
N LEU A 42 1.75 2.55 -2.94
CA LEU A 42 3.09 2.87 -2.44
C LEU A 42 2.88 3.39 -1.02
N VAL A 43 3.59 2.80 -0.06
CA VAL A 43 3.42 3.13 1.36
C VAL A 43 4.78 3.48 1.95
N ILE A 44 4.85 4.63 2.62
CA ILE A 44 5.98 5.02 3.47
C ILE A 44 5.53 4.88 4.90
N TYR A 45 6.24 4.07 5.68
CA TYR A 45 6.01 3.92 7.10
C TYR A 45 6.97 4.80 7.89
N SER A 46 6.47 5.47 8.92
CA SER A 46 7.35 6.11 9.91
C SER A 46 8.14 5.04 10.69
N PRO A 47 9.28 5.39 11.30
CA PRO A 47 9.94 4.51 12.26
C PRO A 47 8.97 4.00 13.32
N GLU A 48 9.13 2.74 13.72
CA GLU A 48 8.33 2.08 14.75
C GLU A 48 6.81 2.05 14.47
N TYR A 49 6.39 2.19 13.21
CA TYR A 49 4.99 2.06 12.83
C TYR A 49 4.45 0.67 13.17
N LEU A 50 3.33 0.62 13.89
CA LEU A 50 2.62 -0.60 14.24
C LEU A 50 1.13 -0.43 13.93
N ALA A 51 0.54 -1.41 13.26
CA ALA A 51 -0.90 -1.50 13.10
C ALA A 51 -1.36 -2.95 13.22
N ASP A 52 -2.43 -3.17 13.98
CA ASP A 52 -3.09 -4.46 14.08
C ASP A 52 -4.32 -4.47 13.18
N HIS A 53 -4.11 -4.76 11.89
CA HIS A 53 -5.20 -4.87 10.93
C HIS A 53 -5.08 -6.14 10.10
N TRP A 54 -6.08 -6.99 10.23
CA TRP A 54 -6.25 -8.17 9.39
C TRP A 54 -7.19 -7.90 8.21
N CYS A 55 -6.76 -8.29 7.01
CA CYS A 55 -7.57 -8.24 5.80
C CYS A 55 -7.77 -9.65 5.24
N SER A 56 -9.03 -10.10 5.16
CA SER A 56 -9.38 -11.42 4.62
C SER A 56 -9.06 -11.58 3.12
N LYS A 57 -8.86 -10.47 2.39
CA LYS A 57 -8.41 -10.50 0.99
C LYS A 57 -6.92 -10.85 0.84
N GLY A 58 -6.15 -10.78 1.92
CA GLY A 58 -4.69 -10.97 1.91
C GLY A 58 -3.93 -9.76 1.33
N HIS A 59 -2.60 -9.82 1.44
CA HIS A 59 -1.69 -8.80 0.93
C HIS A 59 -0.48 -9.47 0.26
N ILE A 60 -0.01 -8.87 -0.83
CA ILE A 60 1.32 -9.13 -1.39
C ILE A 60 2.13 -7.86 -1.14
N ILE A 61 3.29 -8.01 -0.53
CA ILE A 61 4.13 -6.87 -0.16
C ILE A 61 5.52 -7.06 -0.75
N PHE A 62 6.03 -5.99 -1.34
CA PHE A 62 7.38 -5.89 -1.86
C PHE A 62 8.07 -4.74 -1.12
N CYS A 63 9.09 -5.06 -0.31
CA CYS A 63 9.86 -4.06 0.40
C CYS A 63 10.82 -3.38 -0.59
N ALA A 64 10.56 -2.12 -0.92
CA ALA A 64 11.40 -1.34 -1.84
C ALA A 64 12.63 -0.74 -1.14
N GLU A 65 12.50 -0.38 0.14
CA GLU A 65 13.55 0.22 0.96
C GLU A 65 13.29 -0.08 2.44
N GLY A 66 14.35 -0.23 3.23
CA GLY A 66 14.27 -0.49 4.67
C GLY A 66 13.87 -1.94 4.99
N GLU A 67 13.13 -2.11 6.09
CA GLU A 67 12.64 -3.39 6.57
C GLU A 67 11.21 -3.27 7.11
N MET A 68 10.48 -4.37 7.09
CA MET A 68 9.12 -4.45 7.60
C MET A 68 8.85 -5.88 8.09
N GLU A 69 8.30 -5.98 9.29
CA GLU A 69 7.76 -7.20 9.86
C GLU A 69 6.22 -7.16 9.76
N THR A 70 5.59 -8.28 9.39
CA THR A 70 4.15 -8.35 9.06
C THR A 70 3.45 -9.47 9.79
#